data_AF-A0A0G3XFU9-F1
#
_entry.id   AF-A0A0G3XFU9-F1
#
_cell.length_a   1.000
_cell.length_b   1.000
_cell.length_c   1.000
_cell.angle_alpha   90.00
_cell.angle_beta   90.00
_cell.angle_gamma   90.00
#
_symmetry.space_group_name_H-M   'P 1'
#
loop_
_entity.id
_entity.type
_entity.pdbx_description
1 polymer ?
#
loop_
_entity_poly.entity_id
_entity_poly.type
_entity_poly.pdbx_seq_one_letter_code
_entity_poly.pdbx_strand_id
1 'polypeptide(L)'
;MSRKGVLSDVSSEGCSLRGPRLSLRRSDWVILDIDDVGRVEAEVRWLRHGESAGLRFRRALAAAQVDTITRMSQLRSILGPGPRKTVPLEAKNLRPVG
;
A
#
# COMPACT_ATOMS: atom_id res chain seq x y z
N MET A 1 -14.60 -7.61 3.16
CA MET A 1 -13.92 -6.72 4.13
C MET A 1 -12.67 -6.14 3.47
N SER A 2 -12.63 -4.83 3.24
CA SER A 2 -11.43 -4.14 2.76
C SER A 2 -10.43 -3.98 3.91
N ARG A 3 -9.19 -4.45 3.73
CA ARG A 3 -8.12 -4.29 4.72
C ARG A 3 -7.47 -2.92 4.52
N LYS A 4 -6.99 -2.31 5.60
CA LYS A 4 -6.50 -0.93 5.59
C LYS A 4 -5.07 -0.91 6.09
N GLY A 5 -4.22 -0.13 5.44
CA GLY A 5 -2.81 0.01 5.81
C GLY A 5 -2.28 1.40 5.49
N VAL A 6 -1.09 1.68 6.00
CA VAL A 6 -0.34 2.92 5.84
C VAL A 6 0.83 2.63 4.92
N LEU A 7 1.02 3.47 3.90
CA LEU A 7 2.16 3.41 3.01
C LEU A 7 3.30 4.27 3.58
N SER A 8 4.52 3.71 3.63
CA SER A 8 5.76 4.40 3.98
C SER A 8 6.86 4.04 2.99
N ASP A 9 8.01 4.72 3.09
CA ASP A 9 9.22 4.43 2.29
C ASP A 9 8.92 4.36 0.78
N VAL A 10 8.11 5.30 0.30
CA VAL A 10 7.62 5.32 -1.08
C VAL A 10 8.73 5.77 -2.00
N SER A 11 8.96 5.00 -3.05
CA SER A 11 9.83 5.32 -4.18
C SER A 11 9.07 5.14 -5.49
N SER A 12 9.72 5.39 -6.62
CA SER A 12 9.16 5.08 -7.94
C SER A 12 8.95 3.58 -8.16
N GLU A 13 9.70 2.71 -7.47
CA GLU A 13 9.68 1.26 -7.71
C GLU A 13 8.88 0.47 -6.66
N GLY A 14 8.56 1.06 -5.51
CA GLY A 14 7.88 0.34 -4.46
C GLY A 14 7.59 1.16 -3.21
N CYS A 15 7.06 0.49 -2.20
CA CYS A 15 6.79 1.07 -0.89
C CYS A 15 6.69 -0.01 0.19
N SER A 16 6.71 0.42 1.44
CA SER A 16 6.33 -0.39 2.60
C SER A 16 4.84 -0.19 2.90
N LEU A 17 4.11 -1.28 3.15
CA LEU A 17 2.73 -1.27 3.64
C LEU A 17 2.70 -1.76 5.09
N ARG A 18 2.14 -0.98 6.00
CA ARG A 18 1.94 -1.36 7.41
C ARG A 18 0.46 -1.42 7.75
N GLY A 19 -0.01 -2.50 8.38
CA GLY A 19 -1.40 -2.62 8.80
C GLY A 19 -1.63 -3.78 9.77
N PRO A 20 -2.68 -3.73 10.59
CA PRO A 20 -2.99 -4.84 11.50
C PRO A 20 -3.41 -6.06 10.70
N ARG A 21 -2.75 -7.21 10.95
CA ARG A 21 -3.09 -8.52 10.37
C ARG A 21 -3.14 -8.47 8.83
N LEU A 22 -2.04 -8.14 8.17
CA LEU A 22 -1.88 -8.34 6.73
C LEU A 22 -1.85 -9.85 6.44
N SER A 23 -2.94 -10.38 5.90
CA SER A 23 -2.99 -11.76 5.40
C SER A 23 -2.49 -11.81 3.96
N LEU A 24 -1.23 -11.43 3.78
CA LEU A 24 -0.51 -11.48 2.52
C LEU A 24 0.57 -12.56 2.60
N ARG A 25 0.99 -13.07 1.45
CA ARG A 25 2.14 -13.96 1.29
C ARG A 25 3.17 -13.31 0.39
N ARG A 26 4.42 -13.76 0.51
CA ARG A 26 5.48 -13.34 -0.42
C ARG A 26 5.09 -13.80 -1.83
N SER A 27 5.36 -12.93 -2.80
CA SER A 27 5.01 -13.06 -4.21
C SER A 27 3.50 -13.03 -4.53
N ASP A 28 2.65 -12.68 -3.55
CA ASP A 28 1.28 -12.30 -3.85
C ASP A 28 1.26 -11.03 -4.70
N TRP A 29 0.35 -11.01 -5.67
CA TRP A 29 0.00 -9.81 -6.42
C TRP A 29 -1.14 -9.07 -5.73
N VAL A 30 -0.94 -7.79 -5.48
CA VAL A 30 -1.90 -6.91 -4.83
C VAL A 30 -2.20 -5.69 -5.69
N ILE A 31 -3.41 -5.18 -5.54
CA ILE A 31 -3.83 -3.90 -6.12
C ILE A 31 -3.99 -2.94 -4.95
N LEU A 32 -3.20 -1.87 -4.97
CA LEU A 32 -3.33 -0.74 -4.06
C LEU A 32 -4.27 0.27 -4.69
N ASP A 33 -5.35 0.60 -4.01
CA ASP A 33 -6.20 1.74 -4.33
C ASP A 33 -5.70 2.91 -3.50
N ILE A 34 -5.11 3.90 -4.17
CA ILE A 34 -4.47 5.04 -3.53
C ILE A 34 -5.24 6.29 -3.98
N ASP A 35 -5.82 7.02 -3.01
CA ASP A 35 -6.55 8.25 -3.31
C ASP A 35 -5.67 9.21 -4.13
N ASP A 36 -6.28 9.96 -5.06
CA ASP A 36 -5.64 10.92 -5.98
C ASP A 36 -4.59 10.36 -6.96
N VAL A 37 -4.22 9.08 -6.83
CA VAL A 37 -3.27 8.38 -7.73
C VAL A 37 -3.94 7.26 -8.53
N GLY A 38 -4.97 6.64 -7.95
CA GLY A 38 -5.70 5.52 -8.53
C GLY A 38 -5.10 4.16 -8.17
N ARG A 39 -5.37 3.16 -9.02
CA ARG A 39 -4.97 1.77 -8.77
C ARG A 39 -3.53 1.52 -9.20
N VAL A 40 -2.74 0.97 -8.27
CA VAL A 40 -1.34 0.60 -8.48
C VAL A 40 -1.18 -0.90 -8.22
N GLU A 41 -0.71 -1.63 -9.23
CA GLU A 41 -0.40 -3.06 -9.10
C GLU A 41 0.99 -3.26 -8.48
N ALA A 42 1.10 -4.17 -7.52
CA ALA A 42 2.35 -4.46 -6.83
C ALA A 42 2.51 -5.95 -6.48
N GLU A 43 3.75 -6.41 -6.34
CA GLU A 43 4.13 -7.73 -5.84
C GLU A 43 4.66 -7.59 -4.40
N VAL A 44 4.22 -8.48 -3.50
CA VAL A 44 4.74 -8.57 -2.14
C VAL A 44 6.15 -9.19 -2.16
N ARG A 45 7.18 -8.42 -1.79
CA ARG A 45 8.58 -8.89 -1.79
C ARG A 45 9.02 -9.46 -0.45
N TRP A 46 8.48 -8.96 0.65
CA TRP A 46 8.77 -9.46 1.99
C TRP A 46 7.61 -9.15 2.94
N LEU A 47 7.57 -9.88 4.06
CA LEU A 47 6.60 -9.70 5.15
C LEU A 47 7.32 -9.71 6.49
N ARG A 48 6.83 -8.91 7.43
CA ARG A 48 7.33 -8.84 8.80
C ARG A 48 6.17 -9.04 9.77
N HIS A 49 6.14 -10.21 10.42
CA HIS A 49 5.17 -10.61 11.45
C HIS A 49 3.68 -10.36 11.11
N GLY A 50 3.32 -10.34 9.82
CA GLY A 50 1.95 -10.04 9.38
C GLY A 50 1.51 -8.60 9.67
N GLU A 51 2.43 -7.70 9.99
CA GLU A 51 2.14 -6.29 10.32
C GLU A 51 2.71 -5.32 9.28
N SER A 52 3.77 -5.72 8.59
CA SER A 52 4.37 -4.93 7.51
C SER A 52 4.71 -5.82 6.31
N ALA A 53 4.65 -5.23 5.12
CA ALA A 53 4.99 -5.87 3.86
C ALA A 53 5.78 -4.88 3.00
N GLY A 54 6.79 -5.38 2.28
CA GLY A 54 7.44 -4.63 1.22
C GLY A 54 6.77 -4.93 -0.10
N LEU A 55 6.44 -3.90 -0.86
CA LEU A 55 5.77 -4.00 -2.14
C LEU A 55 6.69 -3.45 -3.25
N ARG A 56 6.75 -4.17 -4.36
CA ARG A 56 7.37 -3.70 -5.60
C ARG A 56 6.27 -3.39 -6.61
N PHE A 57 6.23 -2.19 -7.15
CA PHE A 57 5.26 -1.83 -8.18
C PHE A 57 5.56 -2.57 -9.48
N ARG A 58 4.51 -3.04 -10.15
CA ARG A 58 4.63 -3.70 -11.46
C ARG A 58 5.10 -2.72 -12.53
N ARG A 59 4.70 -1.45 -12.39
CA ARG A 59 5.15 -0.33 -13.21
C ARG A 59 5.69 0.74 -12.29
N ALA A 60 6.82 1.33 -12.68
CA ALA A 60 7.36 2.46 -11.94
C ALA A 60 6.34 3.62 -11.93
N LEU A 61 6.17 4.23 -10.76
CA LEU A 61 5.35 5.42 -10.59
C LEU A 61 6.07 6.64 -11.18
N ALA A 62 5.30 7.53 -11.80
CA ALA A 62 5.81 8.83 -12.22
C ALA A 62 6.17 9.67 -10.99
N ALA A 63 7.12 10.59 -11.13
CA ALA A 63 7.57 11.47 -10.03
C ALA A 63 6.39 12.18 -9.35
N ALA A 64 5.46 12.75 -10.13
CA ALA A 64 4.27 13.40 -9.60
C ALA A 64 3.38 12.46 -8.74
N GLN A 65 3.31 11.17 -9.08
CA GLN A 65 2.57 10.20 -8.28
C GLN A 65 3.31 9.91 -6.97
N VAL A 66 4.63 9.72 -7.02
CA VAL A 66 5.46 9.54 -5.81
C VAL A 66 5.32 10.73 -4.87
N ASP A 67 5.35 11.95 -5.40
CA ASP A 67 5.21 13.19 -4.63
C ASP A 67 3.83 13.29 -3.98
N THR A 68 2.75 12.97 -4.70
CA THR A 68 1.39 12.94 -4.16
C THR A 68 1.28 11.94 -3.01
N ILE A 69 1.75 10.70 -3.18
CA ILE A 69 1.69 9.68 -2.13
C ILE A 69 2.52 10.11 -0.93
N THR A 70 3.73 10.60 -1.16
CA THR A 70 4.64 11.06 -0.09
C THR A 70 4.01 12.19 0.70
N ARG A 71 3.42 13.18 0.02
CA ARG A 71 2.71 14.28 0.64
C ARG A 71 1.51 13.80 1.45
N MET A 72 0.72 12.86 0.94
CA MET A 72 -0.40 12.28 1.69
C MET A 72 0.07 11.51 2.94
N SER A 73 1.18 10.78 2.84
CA SER A 73 1.79 10.09 3.98
C SER A 73 2.33 11.08 5.03
N GLN A 74 2.91 12.21 4.60
CA GLN A 74 3.44 13.26 5.47
C GLN A 74 2.35 14.12 6.13
N LEU A 75 1.29 14.47 5.41
CA LEU A 75 0.14 15.22 5.93
C LEU A 75 -0.61 14.47 7.03
N ARG A 76 -0.40 13.15 7.16
CA ARG A 76 -0.93 12.31 8.23
C ARG A 76 0.04 12.12 9.41
N SER A 77 1.23 12.75 9.37
CA SER A 77 2.27 12.63 10.40
C SER A 77 2.39 13.82 11.35
N ILE A 78 1.50 14.82 11.28
CA ILE A 78 1.38 15.86 12.31
C ILE A 78 -0.05 15.87 12.83
N LEU A 79 -0.33 14.97 13.76
CA LEU A 79 -1.35 15.03 14.80
C LEU A 79 -1.03 13.86 15.72
N GLY A 80 -0.98 14.10 17.04
CA GLY A 80 -0.86 13.05 18.06
C GLY A 80 -1.96 11.98 17.93
N PRO A 81 -2.09 11.03 18.88
CA PRO A 81 -2.91 9.82 18.75
C PRO A 81 -4.38 10.18 18.42
N GLY A 82 -4.68 10.24 17.14
CA GLY A 82 -5.96 10.61 16.56
C GLY A 82 -6.29 9.61 15.46
N PRO A 83 -7.58 9.40 15.16
CA PRO A 83 -8.06 8.19 14.50
C PRO A 83 -7.49 8.09 13.09
N ARG A 84 -6.81 6.97 12.82
CA ARG A 84 -6.24 6.63 11.50
C ARG A 84 -7.33 6.72 10.44
N LYS A 85 -7.26 7.75 9.58
CA LYS A 85 -8.16 7.88 8.42
C LYS A 85 -8.07 6.65 7.54
N THR A 86 -9.20 6.01 7.35
CA THR A 86 -9.29 4.75 6.64
C THR A 86 -9.47 4.92 5.14
N VAL A 87 -8.56 4.34 4.34
CA VAL A 87 -8.69 4.23 2.87
C VAL A 87 -9.27 2.85 2.53
N PRO A 88 -10.39 2.73 1.81
CA PRO A 88 -10.98 1.45 1.43
C PRO A 88 -10.28 0.84 0.20
N LEU A 89 -9.75 -0.38 0.34
CA LEU A 89 -9.26 -1.21 -0.78
C LEU A 89 -10.37 -2.14 -1.30
N GLU A 90 -10.93 -1.88 -2.49
CA GLU A 90 -11.85 -2.82 -3.15
C GLU A 90 -11.09 -3.92 -3.90
N ALA A 91 -10.93 -5.09 -3.26
CA ALA A 91 -10.50 -6.31 -3.94
C ALA A 91 -11.68 -6.91 -4.71
N LYS A 92 -11.92 -6.46 -5.95
CA LYS A 92 -12.71 -7.21 -6.93
C LYS A 92 -11.75 -7.82 -7.94
N ASN A 93 -11.67 -9.16 -7.94
CA ASN A 93 -10.96 -10.04 -8.88
C ASN A 93 -9.55 -10.54 -8.48
N LEU A 94 -9.34 -11.00 -7.25
CA LEU A 94 -8.27 -11.97 -6.99
C LEU A 94 -8.76 -13.36 -7.45
N ARG A 95 -8.37 -13.76 -8.66
CA ARG A 95 -8.47 -15.17 -9.08
C ARG A 95 -7.20 -15.88 -8.62
N PRO A 96 -7.30 -17.04 -7.94
CA PRO A 96 -6.13 -17.89 -7.73
C PRO A 96 -5.65 -18.40 -9.10
N VAL A 97 -4.38 -18.17 -9.42
CA VAL A 97 -3.69 -18.94 -10.46
C VAL A 97 -3.24 -20.23 -9.77
N GLY A 98 -3.76 -21.36 -10.26
CA GLY A 98 -3.51 -22.69 -9.72
C GLY A 98 -2.07 -23.16 -9.88
#